data_AF-A0A412B9U4-F1
#
_entry.id   AF-A0A412B9U4-F1
#
_cell.length_a   1.000
_cell.length_b   1.000
_cell.length_c   1.000
_cell.angle_alpha   90.00
_cell.angle_beta   90.00
_cell.angle_gamma   90.00
#
_symmetry.space_group_name_H-M   'P 1'
#
loop_
_entity.id
_entity.type
_entity.pdbx_description
1 polymer ?
#
loop_
_entity_poly.entity_id
_entity_poly.type
_entity_poly.pdbx_seq_one_letter_code
_entity_poly.pdbx_strand_id
1 'polypeptide(L)'
;MTFAEKLKSLRKQASMSQEQLAEKLGVSRQAVTKWETDTGIPDIENIKSISSLFDISIDELLSNENASQKKSEHLFESVTEYDIDEPKRYDMKFGGAKRFVLCGYKGEKIRIRLVSDTLSTLQNDFKIKIDDIRKRIDVDVKRMNGVTEATAKEAVSIFVQIPSPYIGQIECAVNTETVEIHSLECDSIELDVKTSHVTLDDISGTVEINCNLDMEVLCSSLNGEVDINQISATSRIHIPENTVFTAVTKGIGTSISYEKDGQQTDRFDTSDSENIIELNGIKSELVIYTGKGRG
;
A
#
# COMPACT_ATOMS: atom_id res chain seq x y z
N MET A 1 14.35 -12.42 1.45
CA MET A 1 15.56 -13.27 1.37
C MET A 1 16.17 -13.22 -0.03
N THR A 2 17.49 -13.08 -0.16
CA THR A 2 18.22 -13.15 -1.45
C THR A 2 18.57 -14.60 -1.83
N PHE A 3 18.98 -14.83 -3.09
CA PHE A 3 19.50 -16.14 -3.53
C PHE A 3 20.65 -16.65 -2.64
N ALA A 4 21.62 -15.78 -2.33
CA ALA A 4 22.77 -16.12 -1.49
C ALA A 4 22.36 -16.56 -0.08
N GLU A 5 21.42 -15.84 0.53
CA GLU A 5 20.85 -16.19 1.83
C GLU A 5 20.08 -17.51 1.77
N LYS A 6 19.28 -17.69 0.72
CA LYS A 6 18.43 -18.88 0.51
C LYS A 6 19.27 -20.14 0.34
N LEU A 7 20.29 -20.09 -0.52
CA LEU A 7 21.23 -21.19 -0.70
C LEU A 7 21.92 -21.56 0.62
N LYS A 8 22.37 -20.56 1.38
CA LYS A 8 23.00 -20.75 2.69
C LYS A 8 22.04 -21.36 3.72
N SER A 9 20.77 -20.98 3.67
CA SER A 9 19.72 -21.53 4.55
C SER A 9 19.45 -23.00 4.22
N LEU A 10 19.21 -23.33 2.95
CA LEU A 10 18.98 -24.71 2.49
C LEU A 10 20.15 -25.62 2.86
N ARG A 11 21.39 -25.16 2.66
CA ARG A 11 22.59 -25.88 3.07
C ARG A 11 22.61 -26.16 4.59
N LYS A 12 22.29 -25.15 5.40
CA LYS A 12 22.25 -25.28 6.87
C LYS A 12 21.12 -26.20 7.33
N GLN A 13 19.94 -26.12 6.73
CA GLN A 13 18.80 -26.99 7.03
C GLN A 13 19.16 -28.45 6.73
N ALA A 14 19.87 -28.69 5.63
CA ALA A 14 20.40 -30.01 5.29
C ALA A 14 21.66 -30.41 6.10
N SER A 15 22.06 -29.62 7.09
CA SER A 15 23.23 -29.85 7.96
C SER A 15 24.56 -30.06 7.21
N MET A 16 24.73 -29.39 6.07
CA MET A 16 25.94 -29.51 5.25
C MET A 16 26.93 -28.37 5.49
N SER A 17 28.22 -28.67 5.44
CA SER A 17 29.27 -27.66 5.27
C SER A 17 29.35 -27.15 3.82
N GLN A 18 29.99 -26.00 3.59
CA GLN A 18 30.22 -25.51 2.23
C GLN A 18 31.04 -26.49 1.38
N GLU A 19 31.96 -27.24 2.00
CA GLU A 19 32.74 -28.29 1.33
C GLU A 19 31.83 -29.41 0.84
N GLN A 20 30.96 -29.92 1.71
CA GLN A 20 30.01 -30.99 1.37
C GLN A 20 29.00 -30.57 0.31
N LEU A 21 28.56 -29.32 0.31
CA LEU A 21 27.71 -28.78 -0.75
C LEU A 21 28.47 -28.72 -2.09
N ALA A 22 29.72 -28.28 -2.06
CA ALA A 22 30.55 -28.21 -3.25
C ALA A 22 30.82 -29.58 -3.86
N GLU A 23 31.12 -30.59 -3.03
CA GLU A 23 31.28 -31.98 -3.44
C GLU A 23 30.00 -32.53 -4.09
N LYS A 24 28.83 -32.27 -3.50
CA LYS A 24 27.54 -32.72 -4.04
C LYS A 24 27.15 -32.06 -5.37
N LEU A 25 27.58 -30.82 -5.58
CA LEU A 25 27.31 -30.07 -6.81
C LEU A 25 28.42 -30.23 -7.87
N GLY A 26 29.52 -30.91 -7.55
CA GLY A 26 30.65 -31.09 -8.46
C GLY A 26 31.42 -29.79 -8.75
N VAL A 27 31.43 -28.84 -7.81
CA VAL A 27 32.08 -27.53 -7.96
C VAL A 27 33.14 -27.30 -6.87
N SER A 28 33.93 -26.23 -7.02
CA SER A 28 34.89 -25.85 -5.98
C SER A 28 34.18 -25.24 -4.77
N ARG A 29 34.72 -25.46 -3.57
CA ARG A 29 34.27 -24.78 -2.33
C ARG A 29 34.25 -23.25 -2.49
N GLN A 30 35.21 -22.69 -3.21
CA GLN A 30 35.28 -21.25 -3.49
C GLN A 30 34.08 -20.75 -4.31
N ALA A 31 33.55 -21.56 -5.24
CA ALA A 31 32.34 -21.22 -5.99
C ALA A 31 31.14 -21.12 -5.04
N VAL A 32 30.96 -22.10 -4.16
CA VAL A 32 29.91 -22.09 -3.12
C VAL A 32 30.06 -20.88 -2.19
N THR A 33 31.28 -20.55 -1.76
CA THR A 33 31.51 -19.33 -0.96
C THR A 33 31.05 -18.08 -1.72
N LYS A 34 31.43 -17.93 -2.99
CA LYS A 34 31.04 -16.77 -3.79
C LYS A 34 29.52 -16.63 -3.92
N TRP A 35 28.82 -17.75 -4.12
CA TRP A 35 27.37 -17.80 -4.22
C TRP A 35 26.68 -17.44 -2.90
N GLU A 36 27.18 -17.92 -1.76
CA GLU A 36 26.61 -17.62 -0.43
C GLU A 36 26.98 -16.24 0.11
N THR A 37 27.93 -15.53 -0.51
CA THR A 37 28.33 -14.17 -0.15
C THR A 37 27.92 -13.11 -1.19
N ASP A 38 27.09 -13.48 -2.16
CA ASP A 38 26.58 -12.59 -3.21
C ASP A 38 27.68 -11.95 -4.08
N THR A 39 28.84 -12.60 -4.16
CA THR A 39 30.02 -12.14 -4.96
C THR A 39 30.18 -12.89 -6.28
N GLY A 40 29.20 -13.74 -6.60
CA GLY A 40 29.11 -14.48 -7.86
C GLY A 40 27.81 -15.26 -7.91
N ILE A 41 27.33 -15.56 -9.11
CA ILE A 41 26.06 -16.26 -9.33
C ILE A 41 26.38 -17.60 -10.03
N PRO A 42 25.73 -18.72 -9.65
CA PRO A 42 25.87 -19.98 -10.36
C PRO A 42 25.34 -19.89 -11.79
N ASP A 43 25.93 -20.66 -12.69
CA ASP A 43 25.36 -20.83 -14.03
C ASP A 43 24.07 -21.68 -14.01
N ILE A 44 23.41 -21.78 -15.16
CA ILE A 44 22.11 -22.45 -15.27
C ILE A 44 22.16 -23.94 -14.91
N GLU A 45 23.28 -24.63 -15.17
CA GLU A 45 23.44 -26.05 -14.86
C GLU A 45 23.63 -26.26 -13.35
N ASN A 46 24.37 -25.36 -12.70
CA ASN A 46 24.49 -25.34 -11.25
C ASN A 46 23.17 -24.97 -10.56
N ILE A 47 22.39 -24.04 -11.12
CA ILE A 47 21.05 -23.69 -10.60
C ILE A 47 20.12 -24.91 -10.64
N LYS A 48 20.07 -25.66 -11.76
CA LYS A 48 19.30 -26.91 -11.86
C LYS A 48 19.78 -27.97 -10.86
N SER A 49 21.10 -28.08 -10.68
CA SER A 49 21.70 -29.04 -9.75
C SER A 49 21.37 -28.72 -8.29
N ILE A 50 21.38 -27.43 -7.92
CA ILE A 50 20.96 -26.96 -6.59
C ILE A 50 19.47 -27.25 -6.37
N SER A 51 18.62 -26.89 -7.33
CA SER A 51 17.17 -27.15 -7.28
C SER A 51 16.87 -28.63 -7.08
N SER A 52 17.54 -29.50 -7.84
CA SER A 52 17.39 -30.96 -7.71
C SER A 52 17.92 -31.49 -6.38
N LEU A 53 19.03 -30.96 -5.87
CA LEU A 53 19.65 -31.41 -4.63
C LEU A 53 18.76 -31.14 -3.39
N PHE A 54 18.05 -30.01 -3.40
CA PHE A 54 17.21 -29.58 -2.28
C PHE A 54 15.72 -29.85 -2.48
N ASP A 55 15.34 -30.49 -3.60
CA ASP A 55 13.95 -30.81 -3.95
C ASP A 55 13.02 -29.57 -3.93
N ILE A 56 13.51 -28.48 -4.52
CA ILE A 56 12.75 -27.24 -4.69
C ILE A 56 12.70 -26.86 -6.16
N SER A 57 11.68 -26.11 -6.58
CA SER A 57 11.63 -25.61 -7.97
C SER A 57 12.71 -24.56 -8.22
N ILE A 58 13.13 -24.40 -9.49
CA ILE A 58 14.06 -23.33 -9.89
C ILE A 58 13.45 -21.96 -9.57
N ASP A 59 12.15 -21.80 -9.80
CA ASP A 59 11.42 -20.58 -9.48
C ASP A 59 11.50 -20.29 -7.98
N GLU A 60 11.27 -21.29 -7.14
CA GLU A 60 11.43 -21.16 -5.69
C GLU A 60 12.87 -20.81 -5.31
N LEU A 61 13.87 -21.47 -5.88
CA LEU A 61 15.28 -21.20 -5.61
C LEU A 61 15.69 -19.75 -5.96
N LEU A 62 15.15 -19.21 -7.05
CA LEU A 62 15.44 -17.85 -7.54
C LEU A 62 14.47 -16.78 -7.00
N SER A 63 13.38 -17.19 -6.35
CA SER A 63 12.40 -16.29 -5.77
C SER A 63 13.03 -15.49 -4.64
N ASN A 64 13.20 -14.19 -4.87
CA ASN A 64 13.44 -13.24 -3.80
C ASN A 64 12.12 -13.07 -3.05
N GLU A 65 12.06 -13.44 -1.78
CA GLU A 65 10.87 -13.15 -0.93
C GLU A 65 10.58 -11.63 -0.83
N ASN A 66 11.53 -10.78 -1.24
CA ASN A 66 11.38 -9.33 -1.30
C ASN A 66 10.80 -8.84 -2.63
N ALA A 67 10.69 -9.71 -3.64
CA ALA A 67 9.97 -9.44 -4.88
C ALA A 67 8.65 -10.22 -4.80
N SER A 68 7.68 -9.63 -4.11
CA SER A 68 6.31 -10.12 -4.06
C SER A 68 5.68 -10.05 -5.46
N GLN A 69 6.05 -10.96 -6.35
CA GLN A 69 5.13 -11.44 -7.38
C GLN A 69 4.27 -12.49 -6.71
N LYS A 70 3.31 -12.04 -5.89
CA LYS A 70 2.13 -12.83 -5.62
C LYS A 70 1.61 -13.30 -6.98
N LYS A 71 1.44 -14.61 -7.16
CA LYS A 71 0.44 -15.17 -8.08
C LYS A 71 -0.76 -14.23 -8.03
N SER A 72 -1.15 -13.62 -9.15
CA SER A 72 -2.27 -12.67 -9.18
C SER A 72 -3.44 -13.32 -8.45
N GLU A 73 -3.83 -12.74 -7.31
CA GLU A 73 -5.02 -13.19 -6.54
C GLU A 73 -6.29 -13.05 -7.39
N HIS A 74 -6.20 -12.38 -8.54
CA HIS A 74 -7.30 -12.13 -9.46
C HIS A 74 -7.10 -12.75 -10.85
N LEU A 75 -8.22 -13.14 -11.49
CA LEU A 75 -8.21 -13.79 -12.79
C LEU A 75 -7.79 -12.88 -13.96
N PHE A 76 -8.08 -11.58 -13.87
CA PHE A 76 -7.82 -10.62 -14.94
C PHE A 76 -7.14 -9.36 -14.42
N GLU A 77 -6.22 -8.81 -15.21
CA GLU A 77 -5.53 -7.57 -14.89
C GLU A 77 -5.27 -6.68 -16.11
N SER A 78 -5.19 -5.37 -15.86
CA SER A 78 -4.74 -4.35 -16.79
C SER A 78 -3.73 -3.48 -16.08
N VAL A 79 -2.54 -3.29 -16.67
CA VAL A 79 -1.46 -2.49 -16.09
C VAL A 79 -1.12 -1.37 -17.07
N THR A 80 -1.10 -0.14 -16.56
CA THR A 80 -0.57 1.04 -17.27
C THR A 80 0.61 1.58 -16.48
N GLU A 81 1.74 1.77 -17.15
CA GLU A 81 2.95 2.36 -16.56
C GLU A 81 3.33 3.63 -17.31
N TYR A 82 3.91 4.60 -16.60
CA TYR A 82 4.45 5.82 -17.18
C TYR A 82 5.69 6.26 -16.42
N ASP A 83 6.76 6.58 -17.15
CA ASP A 83 8.04 7.02 -16.56
C ASP A 83 7.92 8.41 -15.93
N ILE A 84 8.51 8.57 -14.75
CA ILE A 84 8.57 9.83 -14.01
C ILE A 84 10.04 10.20 -13.81
N ASP A 85 10.39 11.43 -14.14
CA ASP A 85 11.78 11.92 -14.19
C ASP A 85 12.08 13.05 -13.19
N GLU A 86 11.04 13.63 -12.59
CA GLU A 86 11.13 14.68 -11.58
C GLU A 86 10.01 14.54 -10.55
N PRO A 87 10.12 15.12 -9.34
CA PRO A 87 9.01 15.19 -8.41
C PRO A 87 7.79 15.90 -8.99
N LYS A 88 6.61 15.28 -8.87
CA LYS A 88 5.34 15.79 -9.40
C LYS A 88 4.27 15.86 -8.32
N ARG A 89 3.25 16.67 -8.58
CA ARG A 89 1.93 16.54 -7.96
C ARG A 89 1.09 15.54 -8.76
N TYR A 90 0.28 14.74 -8.10
CA TYR A 90 -0.57 13.74 -8.74
C TYR A 90 -2.03 14.10 -8.51
N ASP A 91 -2.79 14.38 -9.57
CA ASP A 91 -4.24 14.54 -9.53
C ASP A 91 -4.87 13.31 -10.20
N MET A 92 -5.58 12.50 -9.41
CA MET A 92 -6.06 11.19 -9.86
C MET A 92 -7.56 11.03 -9.67
N LYS A 93 -8.27 10.70 -10.76
CA LYS A 93 -9.72 10.53 -10.81
C LYS A 93 -10.07 9.13 -11.31
N PHE A 94 -10.44 8.26 -10.38
CA PHE A 94 -10.67 6.84 -10.66
C PHE A 94 -12.15 6.45 -10.84
N GLY A 95 -13.08 7.30 -10.40
CA GLY A 95 -14.50 6.98 -10.43
C GLY A 95 -14.88 5.93 -9.39
N GLY A 96 -15.63 4.89 -9.78
CA GLY A 96 -16.09 3.84 -8.87
C GLY A 96 -15.20 2.59 -8.90
N ALA A 97 -14.86 2.03 -7.73
CA ALA A 97 -14.08 0.81 -7.59
C ALA A 97 -14.48 0.03 -6.33
N LYS A 98 -14.26 -1.28 -6.30
CA LYS A 98 -14.45 -2.12 -5.11
C LYS A 98 -13.45 -1.78 -4.00
N ARG A 99 -12.18 -1.73 -4.37
CA ARG A 99 -11.06 -1.44 -3.47
C ARG A 99 -10.08 -0.50 -4.16
N PHE A 100 -9.53 0.43 -3.41
CA PHE A 100 -8.46 1.31 -3.87
C PHE A 100 -7.24 1.16 -2.96
N VAL A 101 -6.08 0.92 -3.56
CA VAL A 101 -4.80 0.86 -2.86
C VAL A 101 -3.84 1.84 -3.51
N LEU A 102 -3.24 2.71 -2.71
CA LEU A 102 -2.18 3.63 -3.13
C LEU A 102 -0.93 3.33 -2.32
N CYS A 103 0.21 3.15 -2.97
CA CYS A 103 1.47 2.98 -2.26
C CYS A 103 2.67 3.65 -2.91
N GLY A 104 3.62 4.04 -2.08
CA GLY A 104 4.96 4.42 -2.51
C GLY A 104 5.80 3.16 -2.78
N TYR A 105 6.73 3.24 -3.73
CA TYR A 105 7.65 2.15 -3.98
C TYR A 105 8.98 2.60 -4.59
N LYS A 106 9.98 1.72 -4.54
CA LYS A 106 11.27 1.94 -5.21
C LYS A 106 11.16 1.63 -6.70
N GLY A 107 11.26 2.65 -7.56
CA GLY A 107 11.25 2.51 -9.00
C GLY A 107 11.31 3.86 -9.71
N GLU A 108 10.90 3.88 -10.97
CA GLU A 108 10.94 5.09 -11.82
C GLU A 108 9.63 5.36 -12.56
N LYS A 109 8.62 4.49 -12.41
CA LYS A 109 7.34 4.62 -13.12
C LYS A 109 6.16 4.73 -12.18
N ILE A 110 5.21 5.62 -12.46
CA ILE A 110 3.87 5.42 -11.89
C ILE A 110 3.27 4.15 -12.52
N ARG A 111 2.65 3.30 -11.71
CA ARG A 111 1.93 2.11 -12.18
C ARG A 111 0.50 2.15 -11.69
N ILE A 112 -0.44 1.97 -12.62
CA ILE A 112 -1.86 1.86 -12.34
C ILE A 112 -2.28 0.47 -12.80
N ARG A 113 -2.70 -0.35 -11.83
CA ARG A 113 -3.15 -1.72 -12.08
C ARG A 113 -4.61 -1.84 -11.70
N LEU A 114 -5.43 -2.25 -12.66
CA LEU A 114 -6.81 -2.65 -12.47
C LEU A 114 -6.87 -4.17 -12.45
N VAL A 115 -7.63 -4.73 -11.51
CA VAL A 115 -7.86 -6.18 -11.44
C VAL A 115 -9.32 -6.52 -11.23
N SER A 116 -9.71 -7.67 -11.72
CA SER A 116 -11.07 -8.21 -11.57
C SER A 116 -11.07 -9.73 -11.69
N ASP A 117 -12.02 -10.36 -10.99
CA ASP A 117 -12.31 -11.79 -11.13
C ASP A 117 -13.42 -12.08 -12.15
N THR A 118 -14.16 -11.04 -12.55
CA THR A 118 -15.36 -11.19 -13.38
C THR A 118 -15.27 -10.46 -14.72
N LEU A 119 -14.44 -9.42 -14.82
CA LEU A 119 -14.26 -8.64 -16.05
C LEU A 119 -12.99 -9.08 -16.78
N SER A 120 -13.14 -9.85 -17.86
CA SER A 120 -12.01 -10.34 -18.67
C SER A 120 -11.44 -9.31 -19.64
N THR A 121 -12.17 -8.22 -19.89
CA THR A 121 -11.85 -7.21 -20.90
C THR A 121 -11.42 -5.86 -20.31
N LEU A 122 -10.81 -5.87 -19.11
CA LEU A 122 -10.40 -4.66 -18.36
C LEU A 122 -9.69 -3.59 -19.22
N GLN A 123 -8.75 -3.99 -20.09
CA GLN A 123 -8.02 -3.06 -20.96
C GLN A 123 -8.93 -2.29 -21.93
N ASN A 124 -10.01 -2.92 -22.40
CA ASN A 124 -10.97 -2.31 -23.31
C ASN A 124 -12.08 -1.58 -22.55
N ASP A 125 -12.43 -2.07 -21.36
CA ASP A 125 -13.53 -1.57 -20.55
C ASP A 125 -13.14 -0.37 -19.68
N PHE A 126 -11.85 -0.23 -19.37
CA PHE A 126 -11.31 0.85 -18.57
C PHE A 126 -10.12 1.48 -19.29
N LYS A 127 -10.34 2.67 -19.85
CA LYS A 127 -9.29 3.43 -20.49
C LYS A 127 -8.62 4.36 -19.48
N ILE A 128 -7.38 4.04 -19.13
CA ILE A 128 -6.52 4.90 -18.31
C ILE A 128 -5.90 5.96 -19.22
N LYS A 129 -6.03 7.23 -18.83
CA LYS A 129 -5.38 8.38 -19.47
C LYS A 129 -4.41 8.99 -18.46
N ILE A 130 -3.16 9.17 -18.88
CA ILE A 130 -2.12 9.86 -18.11
C ILE A 130 -1.72 11.08 -18.92
N ASP A 131 -1.90 12.27 -18.38
CA ASP A 131 -1.40 13.52 -18.95
C ASP A 131 -0.25 14.04 -18.06
N ASP A 132 0.99 13.98 -18.58
CA ASP A 132 2.13 14.62 -17.93
C ASP A 132 2.19 16.10 -18.29
N ILE A 133 1.86 16.92 -17.31
CA ILE A 133 1.92 18.37 -17.38
C ILE A 133 3.09 18.81 -16.51
N ARG A 134 3.66 19.98 -16.80
CA ARG A 134 4.80 20.52 -16.04
C ARG A 134 4.51 20.49 -14.52
N LYS A 135 5.29 19.71 -13.77
CA LYS A 135 5.18 19.46 -12.31
C LYS A 135 3.88 18.76 -11.85
N ARG A 136 3.03 18.26 -12.74
CA ARG A 136 1.77 17.59 -12.38
C ARG A 136 1.44 16.43 -13.31
N ILE A 137 1.08 15.29 -12.75
CA ILE A 137 0.53 14.16 -13.49
C ILE A 137 -0.97 14.10 -13.24
N ASP A 138 -1.76 14.20 -14.31
CA ASP A 138 -3.21 13.96 -14.24
C ASP A 138 -3.49 12.52 -14.68
N VAL A 139 -4.24 11.77 -13.86
CA VAL A 139 -4.64 10.39 -14.15
C VAL A 139 -6.16 10.29 -14.14
N ASP A 140 -6.74 9.89 -15.26
CA ASP A 140 -8.18 9.63 -15.38
C ASP A 140 -8.46 8.18 -15.78
N VAL A 141 -9.44 7.55 -15.13
CA VAL A 141 -9.97 6.25 -15.57
C VAL A 141 -11.37 6.42 -16.15
N LYS A 142 -11.49 6.10 -17.45
CA LYS A 142 -12.76 6.18 -18.19
C LYS A 142 -13.36 4.79 -18.38
N ARG A 143 -14.58 4.60 -17.90
CA ARG A 143 -15.40 3.41 -18.17
C ARG A 143 -15.90 3.46 -19.61
N MET A 144 -15.72 2.35 -20.33
CA MET A 144 -16.08 2.15 -21.73
C MET A 144 -17.06 0.97 -21.85
N ASN A 145 -17.51 0.66 -23.07
CA ASN A 145 -18.32 -0.53 -23.39
C ASN A 145 -19.58 -0.72 -22.52
N GLY A 146 -20.15 0.37 -22.01
CA GLY A 146 -21.36 0.33 -21.17
C GLY A 146 -21.12 -0.11 -19.73
N VAL A 147 -19.87 -0.25 -19.27
CA VAL A 147 -19.58 -0.56 -17.87
C VAL A 147 -20.11 0.55 -16.97
N THR A 148 -20.99 0.16 -16.05
CA THR A 148 -21.65 1.08 -15.13
C THR A 148 -20.80 1.36 -13.89
N GLU A 149 -21.16 2.39 -13.12
CA GLU A 149 -20.52 2.64 -11.83
C GLU A 149 -20.75 1.52 -10.82
N ALA A 150 -21.94 0.93 -10.80
CA ALA A 150 -22.25 -0.19 -9.91
C ALA A 150 -21.36 -1.40 -10.25
N THR A 151 -21.23 -1.73 -11.53
CA THR A 151 -20.35 -2.81 -11.99
C THR A 151 -18.90 -2.58 -11.57
N ALA A 152 -18.39 -1.36 -11.74
CA ALA A 152 -17.01 -1.05 -11.35
C ALA A 152 -16.80 -1.15 -9.83
N LYS A 153 -17.77 -0.70 -9.03
CA LYS A 153 -17.76 -0.81 -7.56
C LYS A 153 -17.84 -2.24 -7.06
N GLU A 154 -18.46 -3.16 -7.80
CA GLU A 154 -18.57 -4.56 -7.40
C GLU A 154 -17.35 -5.40 -7.83
N ALA A 155 -16.78 -5.08 -9.00
CA ALA A 155 -15.90 -6.01 -9.70
C ALA A 155 -14.44 -5.57 -9.84
N VAL A 156 -14.10 -4.29 -9.62
CA VAL A 156 -12.78 -3.76 -9.98
C VAL A 156 -12.03 -3.25 -8.75
N SER A 157 -10.83 -3.77 -8.54
CA SER A 157 -9.89 -3.18 -7.57
C SER A 157 -8.79 -2.42 -8.30
N ILE A 158 -8.41 -1.27 -7.76
CA ILE A 158 -7.44 -0.35 -8.34
C ILE A 158 -6.24 -0.27 -7.42
N PHE A 159 -5.06 -0.46 -7.99
CA PHE A 159 -3.78 -0.37 -7.29
C PHE A 159 -2.93 0.69 -8.00
N VAL A 160 -2.48 1.69 -7.25
CA VAL A 160 -1.59 2.74 -7.74
C VAL A 160 -0.28 2.66 -7.00
N GLN A 161 0.82 2.60 -7.74
CA GLN A 161 2.16 2.64 -7.18
C GLN A 161 2.88 3.89 -7.71
N ILE A 162 3.34 4.75 -6.81
CA ILE A 162 4.08 5.97 -7.16
C ILE A 162 5.53 5.81 -6.71
N PRO A 163 6.53 6.10 -7.56
CA PRO A 163 7.92 6.02 -7.15
C PRO A 163 8.24 7.03 -6.04
N SER A 164 8.74 6.56 -4.90
CA SER A 164 9.01 7.38 -3.71
C SER A 164 9.84 8.64 -3.97
N PRO A 165 10.89 8.63 -4.83
CA PRO A 165 11.69 9.83 -5.09
C PRO A 165 10.93 10.97 -5.78
N TYR A 166 9.76 10.70 -6.36
CA TYR A 166 9.03 11.63 -7.22
C TYR A 166 7.69 12.09 -6.64
N ILE A 167 7.44 11.82 -5.36
CA ILE A 167 6.20 12.16 -4.68
C ILE A 167 6.29 13.57 -4.10
N GLY A 168 5.40 14.47 -4.56
CA GLY A 168 5.20 15.79 -3.96
C GLY A 168 3.87 15.84 -3.19
N GLN A 169 2.80 16.16 -3.91
CA GLN A 169 1.43 16.17 -3.38
C GLN A 169 0.57 15.17 -4.14
N ILE A 170 -0.43 14.63 -3.46
CA ILE A 170 -1.36 13.66 -4.03
C ILE A 170 -2.78 14.15 -3.78
N GLU A 171 -3.59 14.23 -4.82
CA GLU A 171 -5.03 14.44 -4.78
C GLU A 171 -5.68 13.23 -5.48
N CYS A 172 -6.62 12.57 -4.80
CA CYS A 172 -7.24 11.36 -5.31
C CYS A 172 -8.75 11.34 -5.05
N ALA A 173 -9.52 11.28 -6.14
CA ALA A 173 -10.97 11.13 -6.11
C ALA A 173 -11.39 9.71 -6.51
N VAL A 174 -11.97 8.96 -5.56
CA VAL A 174 -12.43 7.57 -5.79
C VAL A 174 -13.60 7.17 -4.89
N ASN A 175 -14.66 6.62 -5.48
CA ASN A 175 -15.80 6.06 -4.77
C ASN A 175 -15.58 4.55 -4.57
N THR A 176 -15.32 4.11 -3.34
CA THR A 176 -14.90 2.72 -3.09
C THR A 176 -15.28 2.19 -1.71
N GLU A 177 -15.44 0.86 -1.59
CA GLU A 177 -15.77 0.25 -0.29
C GLU A 177 -14.61 0.39 0.70
N THR A 178 -13.37 0.26 0.22
CA THR A 178 -12.16 0.27 1.05
C THR A 178 -11.05 1.09 0.39
N VAL A 179 -10.39 1.92 1.19
CA VAL A 179 -9.20 2.68 0.80
C VAL A 179 -8.02 2.25 1.66
N GLU A 180 -6.89 1.96 1.03
CA GLU A 180 -5.66 1.66 1.74
C GLU A 180 -4.49 2.47 1.18
N ILE A 181 -3.79 3.17 2.05
CA ILE A 181 -2.65 3.99 1.72
C ILE A 181 -1.44 3.43 2.49
N HIS A 182 -0.35 3.13 1.77
CA HIS A 182 0.83 2.45 2.34
C HIS A 182 2.15 3.09 1.92
N SER A 183 3.11 3.21 2.83
CA SER A 183 4.51 3.53 2.55
C SER A 183 4.70 4.79 1.69
N LEU A 184 4.12 5.92 2.13
CA LEU A 184 4.22 7.21 1.45
C LEU A 184 4.83 8.27 2.37
N GLU A 185 5.85 8.95 1.86
CA GLU A 185 6.39 10.18 2.42
C GLU A 185 6.15 11.29 1.40
N CYS A 186 5.34 12.28 1.77
CA CYS A 186 4.91 13.35 0.87
C CYS A 186 4.46 14.60 1.64
N ASP A 187 4.30 15.72 0.94
CA ASP A 187 3.84 16.96 1.55
C ASP A 187 2.39 16.81 2.06
N SER A 188 1.51 16.30 1.19
CA SER A 188 0.10 16.10 1.50
C SER A 188 -0.57 15.06 0.60
N ILE A 189 -1.56 14.37 1.15
CA ILE A 189 -2.49 13.46 0.46
C ILE A 189 -3.91 13.95 0.73
N GLU A 190 -4.64 14.34 -0.30
CA GLU A 190 -6.06 14.68 -0.24
C GLU A 190 -6.89 13.55 -0.86
N LEU A 191 -7.82 13.00 -0.08
CA LEU A 191 -8.67 11.87 -0.45
C LEU A 191 -10.13 12.32 -0.52
N ASP A 192 -10.63 12.51 -1.75
CA ASP A 192 -12.05 12.72 -2.04
C ASP A 192 -12.75 11.37 -2.25
N VAL A 193 -13.27 10.80 -1.16
CA VAL A 193 -13.72 9.41 -1.14
C VAL A 193 -15.14 9.23 -0.65
N LYS A 194 -15.75 8.11 -1.07
CA LYS A 194 -16.99 7.60 -0.51
C LYS A 194 -16.75 6.18 -0.04
N THR A 195 -16.25 6.05 1.18
CA THR A 195 -15.82 4.79 1.80
C THR A 195 -16.25 4.72 3.26
N SER A 196 -16.37 3.52 3.80
CA SER A 196 -16.55 3.26 5.23
C SER A 196 -15.30 2.73 5.92
N HIS A 197 -14.22 2.45 5.18
CA HIS A 197 -13.01 1.87 5.72
C HIS A 197 -11.77 2.49 5.07
N VAL A 198 -10.92 3.09 5.89
CA VAL A 198 -9.63 3.65 5.46
C VAL A 198 -8.52 3.00 6.27
N THR A 199 -7.46 2.53 5.61
CA THR A 199 -6.22 2.10 6.27
C THR A 199 -5.09 3.04 5.89
N LEU A 200 -4.39 3.55 6.89
CA LEU A 200 -3.20 4.38 6.75
C LEU A 200 -2.04 3.66 7.42
N ASP A 201 -1.07 3.20 6.63
CA ASP A 201 0.10 2.47 7.11
C ASP A 201 1.39 3.09 6.58
N ASP A 202 2.33 3.39 7.48
CA ASP A 202 3.64 3.94 7.11
C ASP A 202 3.52 5.21 6.25
N ILE A 203 2.73 6.17 6.72
CA ILE A 203 2.50 7.46 6.07
C ILE A 203 3.21 8.57 6.85
N SER A 204 3.90 9.45 6.14
CA SER A 204 4.53 10.66 6.66
C SER A 204 4.07 11.87 5.85
N GLY A 205 3.47 12.86 6.52
CA GLY A 205 2.90 14.06 5.91
C GLY A 205 1.50 14.39 6.44
N THR A 206 0.77 15.23 5.71
CA THR A 206 -0.65 15.52 5.99
C THR A 206 -1.56 14.63 5.15
N VAL A 207 -2.53 13.96 5.77
CA VAL A 207 -3.56 13.16 5.10
C VAL A 207 -4.92 13.79 5.37
N GLU A 208 -5.53 14.37 4.35
CA GLU A 208 -6.87 14.94 4.39
C GLU A 208 -7.87 13.95 3.79
N ILE A 209 -8.89 13.58 4.57
CA ILE A 209 -9.95 12.63 4.19
C ILE A 209 -11.27 13.39 4.10
N ASN A 210 -11.74 13.61 2.88
CA ASN A 210 -13.04 14.19 2.58
C ASN A 210 -14.07 13.07 2.38
N CYS A 211 -14.90 12.81 3.40
CA CYS A 211 -15.92 11.76 3.32
C CYS A 211 -17.13 12.05 4.22
N ASN A 212 -18.33 11.90 3.66
CA ASN A 212 -19.60 12.12 4.37
C ASN A 212 -20.29 10.83 4.82
N LEU A 213 -19.57 9.71 4.87
CA LEU A 213 -20.05 8.45 5.44
C LEU A 213 -19.41 8.23 6.81
N ASP A 214 -20.05 7.38 7.62
CA ASP A 214 -19.41 6.85 8.82
C ASP A 214 -18.21 5.99 8.41
N MET A 215 -17.06 6.24 9.03
CA MET A 215 -15.80 5.57 8.67
C MET A 215 -15.14 4.88 9.87
N GLU A 216 -14.54 3.74 9.60
CA GLU A 216 -13.47 3.16 10.42
C GLU A 216 -12.12 3.50 9.78
N VAL A 217 -11.31 4.28 10.47
CA VAL A 217 -9.95 4.66 10.02
C VAL A 217 -8.94 3.88 10.87
N LEU A 218 -8.21 2.97 10.24
CA LEU A 218 -7.14 2.21 10.87
C LEU A 218 -5.80 2.88 10.57
N CYS A 219 -5.28 3.62 11.54
CA CYS A 219 -3.94 4.20 11.45
C CYS A 219 -2.95 3.28 12.18
N SER A 220 -2.00 2.73 11.43
CA SER A 220 -0.91 1.89 11.97
C SER A 220 0.29 2.70 12.46
N SER A 221 0.41 3.95 11.98
CA SER A 221 1.44 4.90 12.37
C SER A 221 0.97 6.32 12.07
N LEU A 222 1.07 7.23 13.03
CA LEU A 222 0.77 8.65 12.84
C LEU A 222 2.08 9.44 12.85
N ASN A 223 2.51 9.91 11.68
CA ASN A 223 3.67 10.77 11.50
C ASN A 223 3.25 12.02 10.70
N GLY A 224 2.86 13.09 11.39
CA GLY A 224 2.26 14.27 10.78
C GLY A 224 0.78 14.41 11.15
N GLU A 225 -0.06 14.77 10.18
CA GLU A 225 -1.43 15.22 10.42
C GLU A 225 -2.45 14.35 9.68
N VAL A 226 -3.55 14.02 10.35
CA VAL A 226 -4.71 13.36 9.74
C VAL A 226 -5.93 14.26 9.94
N ASP A 227 -6.41 14.83 8.85
CA ASP A 227 -7.57 15.72 8.80
C ASP A 227 -8.78 14.97 8.29
N ILE A 228 -9.83 14.91 9.10
CA ILE A 228 -11.09 14.23 8.77
C ILE A 228 -12.17 15.30 8.56
N ASN A 229 -12.56 15.50 7.31
CA ASN A 229 -13.58 16.46 6.90
C ASN A 229 -14.90 15.75 6.60
N GLN A 230 -15.93 16.00 7.43
CA GLN A 230 -17.22 15.32 7.29
C GLN A 230 -18.42 16.22 7.58
N ILE A 231 -19.54 15.91 6.94
CA ILE A 231 -20.85 16.54 7.21
C ILE A 231 -21.82 15.48 7.70
N SER A 232 -22.29 15.60 8.94
CA SER A 232 -23.32 14.76 9.55
C SER A 232 -22.98 13.27 9.54
N ALA A 233 -21.74 12.93 9.92
CA ALA A 233 -21.23 11.56 9.99
C ALA A 233 -20.48 11.30 11.30
N THR A 234 -20.38 10.03 11.67
CA THR A 234 -19.67 9.55 12.86
C THR A 234 -18.55 8.61 12.43
N SER A 235 -17.31 8.98 12.71
CA SER A 235 -16.15 8.15 12.39
C SER A 235 -15.41 7.69 13.63
N ARG A 236 -14.59 6.66 13.45
CA ARG A 236 -13.70 6.12 14.46
C ARG A 236 -12.30 6.06 13.86
N ILE A 237 -11.29 6.43 14.63
CA ILE A 237 -9.89 6.29 14.23
C ILE A 237 -9.12 5.50 15.29
N HIS A 238 -8.53 4.38 14.86
CA HIS A 238 -7.55 3.64 15.64
C HIS A 238 -6.22 4.35 15.57
N ILE A 239 -5.56 4.50 16.72
CA ILE A 239 -4.19 4.99 16.82
C ILE A 239 -3.35 3.96 17.60
N PRO A 240 -2.07 3.72 17.25
CA PRO A 240 -1.22 2.79 18.00
C PRO A 240 -1.04 3.23 19.46
N GLU A 241 -0.91 2.25 20.37
CA GLU A 241 -0.62 2.55 21.78
C GLU A 241 0.67 3.37 21.92
N ASN A 242 0.65 4.33 22.85
CA ASN A 242 1.77 5.23 23.16
C ASN A 242 2.10 6.25 22.06
N THR A 243 1.29 6.36 21.00
CA THR A 243 1.40 7.46 20.04
C THR A 243 1.13 8.79 20.76
N VAL A 244 2.03 9.75 20.59
CA VAL A 244 1.85 11.12 21.09
C VAL A 244 1.23 11.94 19.97
N PHE A 245 0.07 12.54 20.23
CA PHE A 245 -0.68 13.34 19.25
C PHE A 245 -1.54 14.40 19.96
N THR A 246 -1.93 15.44 19.23
CA THR A 246 -2.93 16.43 19.65
C THR A 246 -4.21 16.20 18.83
N ALA A 247 -5.36 16.20 19.49
CA ALA A 247 -6.65 16.15 18.81
C ALA A 247 -7.30 17.54 18.77
N VAL A 248 -7.75 17.96 17.59
CA VAL A 248 -8.34 19.27 17.36
C VAL A 248 -9.72 19.12 16.74
N THR A 249 -10.71 19.83 17.28
CA THR A 249 -12.02 19.98 16.66
C THR A 249 -12.14 21.36 16.03
N LYS A 250 -12.39 21.41 14.73
CA LYS A 250 -12.85 22.60 13.99
C LYS A 250 -14.26 22.35 13.45
N GLY A 251 -14.95 23.42 13.05
CA GLY A 251 -16.29 23.31 12.46
C GLY A 251 -17.45 23.44 13.45
N ILE A 252 -18.67 23.27 12.95
CA ILE A 252 -19.89 23.63 13.67
C ILE A 252 -20.56 22.37 14.23
N GLY A 253 -20.62 22.27 15.55
CA GLY A 253 -21.24 21.13 16.22
C GLY A 253 -20.47 19.83 16.04
N THR A 254 -19.15 19.92 15.83
CA THR A 254 -18.25 18.77 15.77
C THR A 254 -17.78 18.39 17.18
N SER A 255 -17.49 17.11 17.42
CA SER A 255 -16.94 16.66 18.70
C SER A 255 -16.01 15.46 18.57
N ILE A 256 -15.00 15.41 19.44
CA ILE A 256 -14.09 14.27 19.57
C ILE A 256 -14.32 13.60 20.93
N SER A 257 -14.38 12.27 20.93
CA SER A 257 -14.42 11.43 22.13
C SER A 257 -13.35 10.35 22.08
N TYR A 258 -13.08 9.71 23.23
CA TYR A 258 -11.95 8.81 23.40
C TYR A 258 -12.40 7.45 23.93
N GLU A 259 -11.86 6.38 23.36
CA GLU A 259 -12.06 5.01 23.84
C GLU A 259 -10.72 4.28 24.04
N LYS A 260 -10.65 3.44 25.06
CA LYS A 260 -9.53 2.53 25.30
C LYS A 260 -10.07 1.15 25.62
N ASP A 261 -9.63 0.13 24.88
CA ASP A 261 -10.10 -1.27 25.03
C ASP A 261 -11.64 -1.39 24.98
N GLY A 262 -12.27 -0.61 24.10
CA GLY A 262 -13.72 -0.58 23.89
C GLY A 262 -14.53 0.19 24.94
N GLN A 263 -13.89 0.81 25.94
CA GLN A 263 -14.55 1.61 26.97
C GLN A 263 -14.26 3.10 26.78
N GLN A 264 -15.26 3.94 27.01
CA GLN A 264 -15.08 5.39 26.98
C GLN A 264 -14.14 5.83 28.10
N THR A 265 -13.25 6.76 27.79
CA THR A 265 -12.23 7.26 28.73
C THR A 265 -12.08 8.77 28.62
N ASP A 266 -11.36 9.37 29.56
CA ASP A 266 -10.93 10.75 29.47
C ASP A 266 -9.94 10.91 28.31
N ARG A 267 -9.74 12.16 27.88
CA ARG A 267 -8.79 12.47 26.81
C ARG A 267 -7.39 11.91 27.13
N PHE A 268 -6.76 11.28 26.13
CA PHE A 268 -5.40 10.73 26.24
C PHE A 268 -4.43 11.35 25.21
N ASP A 269 -4.86 12.40 24.51
CA ASP A 269 -4.01 13.22 23.67
C ASP A 269 -3.07 14.11 24.50
N THR A 270 -1.98 14.56 23.88
CA THR A 270 -1.00 15.48 24.46
C THR A 270 -1.10 16.82 23.73
N SER A 271 -1.13 17.93 24.47
CA SER A 271 -1.15 19.28 23.89
C SER A 271 0.16 19.59 23.16
N ASP A 272 0.08 20.38 22.08
CA ASP A 272 1.23 20.87 21.31
C ASP A 272 2.14 19.76 20.75
N SER A 273 1.57 18.60 20.39
CA SER A 273 2.26 17.55 19.66
C SER A 273 2.44 17.94 18.20
N GLU A 274 3.53 17.48 17.58
CA GLU A 274 3.75 17.61 16.13
C GLU A 274 2.78 16.73 15.32
N ASN A 275 2.32 15.62 15.92
CA ASN A 275 1.31 14.77 15.32
C ASN A 275 -0.09 15.27 15.65
N ILE A 276 -0.92 15.45 14.64
CA ILE A 276 -2.25 16.07 14.77
C ILE A 276 -3.33 15.14 14.22
N ILE A 277 -4.45 15.05 14.93
CA ILE A 277 -5.70 14.49 14.41
C ILE A 277 -6.73 15.60 14.46
N GLU A 278 -7.19 16.04 13.30
CA GLU A 278 -8.21 17.07 13.20
C GLU A 278 -9.54 16.48 12.74
N LEU A 279 -10.62 16.87 13.43
CA LEU A 279 -11.97 16.72 12.92
C LEU A 279 -12.49 18.09 12.51
N ASN A 280 -12.96 18.20 11.27
CA ASN A 280 -13.59 19.40 10.76
C ASN A 280 -14.91 19.09 10.03
N GLY A 281 -15.71 20.14 9.77
CA GLY A 281 -16.98 20.06 9.07
C GLY A 281 -18.19 20.45 9.92
N ILE A 282 -19.29 19.71 9.81
CA ILE A 282 -20.59 20.13 10.38
C ILE A 282 -21.31 18.94 11.01
N LYS A 283 -21.64 19.05 12.31
CA LYS A 283 -22.43 18.06 13.07
C LYS A 283 -21.86 16.65 12.96
N SER A 284 -20.53 16.53 13.09
CA SER A 284 -19.82 15.27 12.92
C SER A 284 -19.12 14.87 14.22
N GLU A 285 -18.94 13.57 14.40
CA GLU A 285 -18.32 13.01 15.61
C GLU A 285 -17.13 12.13 15.22
N LEU A 286 -16.06 12.21 15.99
CA LEU A 286 -14.88 11.33 15.83
C LEU A 286 -14.56 10.65 17.16
N VAL A 287 -14.48 9.33 17.14
CA VAL A 287 -14.03 8.52 18.27
C VAL A 287 -12.58 8.12 18.03
N ILE A 288 -11.65 8.66 18.81
CA ILE A 288 -10.25 8.25 18.78
C ILE A 288 -10.08 7.09 19.74
N TYR A 289 -9.56 5.95 19.28
CA TYR A 289 -9.43 4.78 20.12
C TYR A 289 -8.09 4.06 20.02
N THR A 290 -7.74 3.35 21.09
CA THR A 290 -6.55 2.49 21.19
C THR A 290 -6.95 1.11 21.71
N GLY A 291 -6.13 0.09 21.44
CA GLY A 291 -6.38 -1.29 21.86
C GLY A 291 -7.37 -2.00 20.94
N LYS A 292 -8.01 -3.08 21.43
CA LYS A 292 -9.00 -3.81 20.61
C LYS A 292 -10.25 -2.94 20.39
N GLY A 293 -10.62 -2.73 19.13
CA GLY A 293 -11.90 -2.13 18.76
C GLY A 293 -13.07 -2.92 19.35
N ARG A 294 -14.25 -2.28 19.47
CA ARG A 294 -15.47 -3.01 19.83
C ARG A 294 -15.73 -4.05 18.74
N GLY A 295 -15.66 -5.32 19.12
CA GLY A 295 -16.03 -6.45 18.25
C GLY A 295 -17.53 -6.52 17.99
#